data_AF-A0A9D9YH28-F1
#
_entry.id   AF-A0A9D9YH28-F1
#
_cell.length_a   1.000
_cell.length_b   1.000
_cell.length_c   1.000
_cell.angle_alpha   90.00
_cell.angle_beta   90.00
_cell.angle_gamma   90.00
#
_symmetry.space_group_name_H-M   'P 1'
#
loop_
_entity.id
_entity.type
_entity.pdbx_description
1 polymer ?
#
loop_
_entity_poly.entity_id
_entity_poly.type
_entity_poly.pdbx_seq_one_letter_code
_entity_poly.pdbx_strand_id
1 'polypeptide(L)'
;MSKKRLYADGSSPKDTDQIRPMIKRVAAQIGSRIGNTLGPGGRNYMIPEGITNDGVSILKEIQFEDERENDIATVFDELARRQDEDAGDGTTTATTLGTTLTPIVLEDVLDIETPVPGMKTVMDIKRQLEGEAIEATNLLAQLVTPIVTKEELLKVAST
;
A
#
# COMPACT_ATOMS: atom_id res chain seq x y z
N MET A 1 16.75 -28.44 -16.02
CA MET A 1 16.73 -28.35 -14.55
C MET A 1 16.84 -26.89 -14.15
N SER A 2 15.77 -26.30 -13.59
CA SER A 2 15.75 -24.90 -13.17
C SER A 2 16.59 -24.73 -11.89
N LYS A 3 17.56 -23.81 -11.87
CA LYS A 3 18.31 -23.48 -10.64
C LYS A 3 17.31 -22.91 -9.62
N LYS A 4 17.12 -23.57 -8.48
CA LYS A 4 16.37 -22.99 -7.35
C LYS A 4 17.09 -21.70 -6.94
N ARG A 5 16.43 -20.56 -7.10
CA ARG A 5 16.83 -19.33 -6.40
C ARG A 5 16.55 -19.58 -4.93
N LEU A 6 17.49 -19.24 -4.06
CA LEU A 6 17.36 -19.31 -2.60
C LEU A 6 17.69 -17.91 -2.06
N TYR A 7 17.10 -17.54 -0.94
CA TYR A 7 17.50 -16.37 -0.17
C TYR A 7 18.87 -16.61 0.50
N ALA A 8 19.47 -15.55 1.04
CA ALA A 8 20.79 -15.60 1.69
C ALA A 8 20.84 -16.55 2.90
N ASP A 9 19.70 -16.76 3.56
CA ASP A 9 19.50 -17.69 4.68
C ASP A 9 19.26 -19.14 4.22
N GLY A 10 19.28 -19.41 2.91
CA GLY A 10 19.04 -20.73 2.32
C GLY A 10 17.57 -21.12 2.18
N SER A 11 16.64 -20.25 2.60
CA SER A 11 15.21 -20.44 2.39
C SER A 11 14.84 -20.29 0.92
N SER A 12 13.76 -20.96 0.50
CA SER A 12 13.25 -20.87 -0.86
C SER A 12 12.37 -19.62 -0.99
N PRO A 13 12.36 -18.92 -2.15
CA PRO A 13 11.30 -17.97 -2.53
C PRO A 13 9.88 -18.53 -2.43
N LYS A 14 9.75 -19.85 -2.24
CA LYS A 14 8.51 -20.59 -2.04
C LYS A 14 8.20 -20.92 -0.58
N ASP A 15 8.97 -20.43 0.41
CA ASP A 15 8.64 -20.61 1.83
C ASP A 15 7.54 -19.60 2.25
N THR A 16 6.41 -19.67 1.56
CA THR A 16 5.27 -18.77 1.65
C THR A 16 4.68 -18.73 3.07
N ASP A 17 4.76 -19.84 3.79
CA ASP A 17 4.32 -20.00 5.18
C ASP A 17 5.06 -19.07 6.15
N GLN A 18 6.31 -18.70 5.84
CA GLN A 18 7.10 -17.78 6.67
C GLN A 18 6.91 -16.32 6.23
N ILE A 19 6.77 -16.08 4.91
CA ILE A 19 6.72 -14.73 4.35
C ILE A 19 5.35 -14.05 4.56
N ARG A 20 4.22 -14.78 4.43
CA ARG A 20 2.89 -14.17 4.61
C ARG A 20 2.69 -13.54 5.99
N PRO A 21 3.05 -14.21 7.11
CA PRO A 21 3.01 -13.58 8.43
C PRO A 21 3.89 -12.33 8.53
N MET A 22 5.06 -12.31 7.88
CA MET A 22 5.95 -11.14 7.84
C MET A 22 5.27 -9.97 7.11
N ILE A 23 4.69 -10.22 5.93
CA ILE A 23 3.98 -9.18 5.19
C ILE A 23 2.83 -8.60 6.00
N LYS A 24 1.99 -9.45 6.60
CA LYS A 24 0.87 -8.99 7.44
C LYS A 24 1.35 -8.16 8.62
N ARG A 25 2.46 -8.54 9.26
CA ARG A 25 3.04 -7.80 10.39
C ARG A 25 3.60 -6.45 9.96
N VAL A 26 4.36 -6.40 8.87
CA VAL A 26 4.90 -5.15 8.31
C VAL A 26 3.76 -4.20 7.93
N ALA A 27 2.76 -4.70 7.20
CA ALA A 27 1.58 -3.92 6.82
C ALA A 27 0.85 -3.35 8.04
N ALA A 28 0.64 -4.15 9.09
CA ALA A 28 -0.01 -3.70 10.32
C ALA A 28 0.82 -2.62 11.05
N GLN A 29 2.14 -2.78 11.14
CA GLN A 29 3.01 -1.81 11.80
C GLN A 29 3.04 -0.48 11.05
N ILE A 30 3.19 -0.51 9.72
CA ILE A 30 3.15 0.69 8.87
C ILE A 30 1.77 1.35 8.96
N GLY A 31 0.70 0.58 8.75
CA GLY A 31 -0.67 1.07 8.78
C GLY A 31 -1.04 1.72 10.11
N SER A 32 -0.61 1.17 11.24
CA SER A 32 -0.85 1.76 12.56
C SER A 32 -0.17 3.12 12.76
N ARG A 33 0.98 3.34 12.12
CA ARG A 33 1.75 4.59 12.24
C ARG A 33 1.19 5.65 11.30
N ILE A 34 1.12 5.31 10.01
CA ILE A 34 0.69 6.20 8.95
C ILE A 34 -0.80 6.52 9.07
N GLY A 35 -1.65 5.55 9.43
CA GLY A 35 -3.08 5.80 9.64
C GLY A 35 -3.37 6.84 10.73
N ASN A 36 -2.49 6.95 11.74
CA ASN A 36 -2.64 7.97 12.79
C ASN A 36 -2.29 9.39 12.32
N THR A 37 -1.66 9.58 11.17
CA THR A 37 -1.36 10.91 10.61
C THR A 37 -2.50 11.45 9.76
N LEU A 38 -3.52 10.63 9.50
CA LEU A 38 -4.62 10.98 8.60
C LEU A 38 -5.56 12.04 9.21
N GLY A 39 -5.85 13.07 8.42
CA GLY A 39 -6.87 14.07 8.70
C GLY A 39 -6.45 15.22 9.62
N PRO A 40 -7.35 16.19 9.90
CA PRO A 40 -7.03 17.40 10.65
C PRO A 40 -6.60 17.17 12.11
N GLY A 41 -6.97 16.02 12.69
CA GLY A 41 -6.55 15.58 14.02
C GLY A 41 -5.38 14.59 14.01
N GLY A 42 -4.68 14.46 12.89
CA GLY A 42 -3.54 13.56 12.72
C GLY A 42 -2.45 13.83 13.76
N ARG A 43 -1.80 12.76 14.21
CA ARG A 43 -0.73 12.83 15.21
C ARG A 43 0.59 13.17 14.55
N ASN A 44 1.38 13.98 15.25
CA ASN A 44 2.77 14.26 14.89
C ASN A 44 3.67 13.11 15.36
N TYR A 45 4.70 12.84 14.57
CA TYR A 45 5.78 11.92 14.87
C TYR A 45 7.10 12.68 14.93
N MET A 46 7.98 12.24 15.81
CA MET A 46 9.36 12.69 15.87
C MET A 46 10.21 11.79 14.98
N ILE A 47 10.86 12.38 13.98
CA ILE A 47 11.84 11.74 13.09
C ILE A 47 13.19 12.49 13.19
N PRO A 48 14.30 11.95 12.66
CA PRO A 48 15.61 12.60 12.74
C PRO A 48 15.63 14.04 12.22
N GLU A 49 14.82 14.34 11.20
CA GLU A 49 14.68 15.64 10.55
C GLU A 49 13.82 16.62 11.37
N GLY A 50 13.11 16.14 12.39
CA GLY A 50 12.26 16.96 13.26
C GLY A 50 10.88 16.35 13.53
N ILE A 51 9.95 17.18 13.98
CA ILE A 51 8.56 16.78 14.22
C ILE A 51 7.76 16.99 12.94
N THR A 52 7.10 15.94 12.45
CA THR A 52 6.28 16.01 11.23
C THR A 52 5.00 15.17 11.36
N ASN A 53 3.97 15.52 10.59
CA ASN A 53 2.80 14.68 10.33
C ASN A 53 2.76 14.16 8.89
N ASP A 54 3.79 14.44 8.09
CA ASP A 54 3.87 13.96 6.71
C ASP A 54 4.09 12.45 6.66
N GLY A 55 3.11 11.74 6.09
CA GLY A 55 3.12 10.28 6.00
C GLY A 55 4.30 9.74 5.19
N VAL A 56 4.74 10.44 4.13
CA VAL A 56 5.86 9.98 3.29
C VAL A 56 7.17 10.07 4.05
N SER A 57 7.43 11.19 4.72
CA SER A 57 8.62 11.35 5.56
C SER A 57 8.64 10.33 6.70
N ILE A 58 7.50 10.09 7.35
CA ILE A 58 7.41 9.10 8.45
C ILE A 58 7.67 7.69 7.94
N LEU A 59 7.14 7.33 6.76
CA LEU A 59 7.28 5.99 6.18
C LEU A 59 8.73 5.63 5.87
N LYS A 60 9.52 6.58 5.34
CA LYS A 60 10.95 6.38 5.02
C LYS A 60 11.80 6.04 6.25
N GLU A 61 11.40 6.52 7.41
CA GLU A 61 12.10 6.29 8.68
C GLU A 61 11.68 5.00 9.37
N ILE A 62 10.70 4.26 8.84
CA ILE A 62 10.32 2.96 9.38
C ILE A 62 11.37 1.93 8.94
N GLN A 63 12.09 1.40 9.93
CA GLN A 63 13.09 0.34 9.76
C GLN A 63 12.72 -0.85 10.66
N PHE A 64 12.96 -2.04 10.16
CA PHE A 64 12.76 -3.33 10.83
C PHE A 64 14.11 -3.99 11.10
N GLU A 65 14.17 -4.86 12.12
CA GLU A 65 15.39 -5.60 12.44
C GLU A 65 15.71 -6.67 11.40
N ASP A 66 14.69 -7.28 10.79
CA ASP A 66 14.83 -8.27 9.73
C ASP A 66 14.91 -7.57 8.37
N GLU A 67 15.99 -7.81 7.63
CA GLU A 67 16.22 -7.26 6.29
C GLU A 67 15.06 -7.58 5.33
N ARG A 68 14.45 -8.76 5.45
CA ARG A 68 13.31 -9.16 4.61
C ARG A 68 12.07 -8.34 4.92
N GLU A 69 11.90 -7.86 6.15
CA GLU A 69 10.82 -6.95 6.50
C GLU A 69 11.05 -5.55 5.95
N ASN A 70 12.31 -5.09 5.89
CA ASN A 70 12.67 -3.84 5.21
C ASN A 70 12.40 -3.92 3.70
N ASP A 71 12.72 -5.06 3.07
CA ASP A 71 12.39 -5.29 1.66
C ASP A 71 10.87 -5.21 1.41
N ILE A 72 10.05 -5.80 2.30
CA ILE A 72 8.59 -5.70 2.24
C ILE A 72 8.13 -4.25 2.46
N ALA A 73 8.72 -3.54 3.42
CA ALA A 73 8.38 -2.14 3.72
C ALA A 73 8.62 -1.21 2.53
N THR A 74 9.67 -1.48 1.75
CA THR A 74 10.00 -0.73 0.52
C THR A 74 8.85 -0.73 -0.49
N VAL A 75 8.06 -1.81 -0.56
CA VAL A 75 6.86 -1.87 -1.43
C VAL A 75 5.81 -0.83 -1.03
N PHE A 76 5.65 -0.58 0.26
CA PHE A 76 4.72 0.44 0.76
C PHE A 76 5.26 1.86 0.58
N ASP A 77 6.59 2.06 0.69
CA ASP A 77 7.22 3.33 0.32
C ASP A 77 7.01 3.64 -1.17
N GLU A 78 7.22 2.66 -2.06
CA GLU A 78 6.97 2.83 -3.50
C GLU A 78 5.50 3.15 -3.80
N LEU A 79 4.56 2.52 -3.10
CA LEU A 79 3.13 2.83 -3.19
C LEU A 79 2.85 4.31 -2.83
N ALA A 80 3.40 4.78 -1.70
CA ALA A 80 3.21 6.16 -1.24
C ALA A 80 3.84 7.16 -2.22
N ARG A 81 5.07 6.90 -2.67
CA ARG A 81 5.80 7.76 -3.62
C ARG A 81 5.11 7.85 -4.97
N ARG A 82 4.56 6.75 -5.48
CA ARG A 82 3.84 6.76 -6.74
C ARG A 82 2.58 7.62 -6.66
N GLN A 83 1.85 7.56 -5.55
CA GLN A 83 0.70 8.44 -5.32
C GLN A 83 1.11 9.91 -5.25
N ASP A 84 2.24 10.21 -4.60
CA ASP A 84 2.81 11.56 -4.55
C ASP A 84 3.19 12.08 -5.95
N GLU A 85 3.83 11.25 -6.77
CA GLU A 85 4.23 11.59 -8.13
C GLU A 85 3.01 11.81 -9.06
N ASP A 86 1.95 11.01 -8.91
CA ASP A 86 0.76 11.07 -9.77
C ASP A 86 -0.21 12.19 -9.38
N ALA A 87 -0.43 12.43 -8.07
CA ALA A 87 -1.46 13.33 -7.57
C ALA A 87 -0.94 14.46 -6.66
N GLY A 88 0.25 14.32 -6.08
CA GLY A 88 0.83 15.28 -5.13
C GLY A 88 0.15 15.33 -3.75
N ASP A 89 -0.81 14.46 -3.50
CA ASP A 89 -1.53 14.29 -2.22
C ASP A 89 -2.16 12.88 -2.14
N GLY A 90 -2.65 12.50 -0.96
CA GLY A 90 -3.32 11.24 -0.72
C GLY A 90 -2.37 10.08 -0.41
N THR A 91 -1.09 10.37 -0.16
CA THR A 91 -0.06 9.39 0.18
C THR A 91 -0.42 8.58 1.43
N THR A 92 -0.90 9.25 2.49
CA THR A 92 -1.42 8.61 3.71
C THR A 92 -2.64 7.73 3.40
N THR A 93 -3.55 8.19 2.55
CA THR A 93 -4.75 7.43 2.14
C THR A 93 -4.36 6.17 1.36
N ALA A 94 -3.50 6.29 0.35
CA ALA A 94 -3.02 5.18 -0.46
C ALA A 94 -2.29 4.14 0.40
N THR A 95 -1.40 4.59 1.29
CA THR A 95 -0.66 3.70 2.20
C THR A 95 -1.59 2.99 3.18
N THR A 96 -2.57 3.70 3.73
CA THR A 96 -3.56 3.13 4.66
C THR A 96 -4.45 2.09 3.96
N LEU A 97 -4.90 2.37 2.73
CA LEU A 97 -5.66 1.41 1.93
C LEU A 97 -4.82 0.17 1.59
N GLY A 98 -3.60 0.36 1.10
CA GLY A 98 -2.70 -0.74 0.75
C GLY A 98 -2.39 -1.64 1.95
N THR A 99 -2.05 -1.06 3.09
CA THR A 99 -1.77 -1.82 4.33
C THR A 99 -3.00 -2.53 4.88
N THR A 100 -4.20 -1.96 4.74
CA THR A 100 -5.46 -2.58 5.16
C THR A 100 -5.89 -3.73 4.24
N LEU A 101 -5.74 -3.56 2.92
CA LEU A 101 -6.14 -4.56 1.93
C LEU A 101 -5.18 -5.76 1.88
N THR A 102 -3.89 -5.52 2.14
CA THR A 102 -2.85 -6.56 2.09
C THR A 102 -3.22 -7.84 2.86
N PRO A 103 -3.57 -7.82 4.16
CA PRO A 103 -3.90 -9.04 4.89
C PRO A 103 -5.14 -9.75 4.34
N ILE A 104 -6.14 -9.01 3.84
CA ILE A 104 -7.37 -9.55 3.26
C ILE A 104 -7.04 -10.33 1.99
N VAL A 105 -6.30 -9.69 1.07
CA VAL A 105 -5.89 -10.31 -0.19
C VAL A 105 -5.02 -11.54 0.06
N LEU A 106 -4.12 -11.49 1.04
CA LEU A 106 -3.26 -12.64 1.36
C LEU A 106 -4.01 -13.86 1.91
N GLU A 107 -5.22 -13.70 2.44
CA GLU A 107 -6.07 -14.83 2.85
C GLU A 107 -6.71 -15.53 1.66
N ASP A 108 -7.05 -14.76 0.62
CA ASP A 108 -7.61 -15.28 -0.62
C ASP A 108 -6.56 -15.88 -1.56
N VAL A 109 -5.28 -15.53 -1.38
CA VAL A 109 -4.18 -16.07 -2.18
C VAL A 109 -3.89 -17.52 -1.76
N LEU A 110 -4.31 -18.45 -2.61
CA LEU A 110 -3.97 -19.87 -2.50
C LEU A 110 -2.55 -20.12 -3.00
N ASP A 111 -1.73 -20.82 -2.21
CA ASP A 111 -0.38 -21.24 -2.62
C ASP A 111 -0.45 -22.54 -3.43
N ILE A 112 -0.98 -22.45 -4.65
CA ILE A 112 -1.10 -23.59 -5.56
C ILE A 112 -0.09 -23.48 -6.69
N GLU A 113 0.91 -24.36 -6.69
CA GLU A 113 1.90 -24.44 -7.78
C GLU A 113 1.26 -24.84 -9.12
N THR A 114 0.10 -25.50 -9.06
CA THR A 114 -0.65 -25.97 -10.23
C THR A 114 -2.08 -25.44 -10.13
N PRO A 115 -2.60 -24.75 -11.15
CA PRO A 115 -3.98 -24.29 -11.16
C PRO A 115 -4.93 -25.46 -11.00
N VAL A 116 -5.72 -25.48 -9.92
CA VAL A 116 -6.80 -26.44 -9.73
C VAL A 116 -8.07 -25.84 -10.35
N PRO A 117 -8.80 -26.58 -11.21
CA PRO A 117 -10.06 -26.10 -11.76
C PRO A 117 -11.00 -25.62 -10.66
N GLY A 118 -11.45 -24.36 -10.74
CA GLY A 118 -12.35 -23.72 -9.78
C GLY A 118 -11.68 -22.92 -8.67
N MET A 119 -10.34 -22.92 -8.57
CA MET A 119 -9.61 -22.07 -7.62
C MET A 119 -9.12 -20.78 -8.29
N LYS A 120 -9.20 -19.65 -7.57
CA LYS A 120 -8.66 -18.36 -8.05
C LYS A 120 -7.13 -18.36 -7.93
N THR A 121 -6.45 -18.02 -9.01
CA THR A 121 -5.01 -17.77 -9.02
C THR A 121 -4.70 -16.34 -8.55
N VAL A 122 -3.44 -16.05 -8.23
CA VAL A 122 -2.97 -14.67 -7.95
C VAL A 122 -3.35 -13.70 -9.07
N MET A 123 -3.27 -14.14 -10.32
CA MET A 123 -3.64 -13.32 -11.48
C MET A 123 -5.14 -13.06 -11.56
N ASP A 124 -5.98 -14.01 -11.13
CA ASP A 124 -7.43 -13.82 -11.08
C ASP A 124 -7.81 -12.82 -9.99
N ILE A 125 -7.19 -12.93 -8.82
CA ILE A 125 -7.38 -11.97 -7.71
C ILE A 125 -6.94 -10.57 -8.14
N LYS A 126 -5.76 -10.45 -8.78
CA LYS A 126 -5.28 -9.17 -9.32
C LYS A 126 -6.29 -8.56 -10.30
N ARG A 127 -6.76 -9.33 -11.29
CA ARG A 127 -7.73 -8.85 -12.28
C ARG A 127 -9.05 -8.43 -11.63
N GLN A 128 -9.50 -9.18 -10.61
CA GLN A 128 -10.69 -8.82 -9.85
C GLN A 128 -10.51 -7.47 -9.14
N LEU A 129 -9.42 -7.29 -8.40
CA LEU A 129 -9.12 -6.03 -7.70
C LEU A 129 -9.00 -4.86 -8.67
N GLU A 130 -8.39 -5.06 -9.85
CA GLU A 130 -8.32 -4.03 -10.90
C GLU A 130 -9.72 -3.66 -11.42
N GLY A 131 -10.60 -4.65 -11.63
CA GLY A 131 -11.98 -4.41 -12.03
C GLY A 131 -12.78 -3.64 -10.97
N GLU A 132 -12.67 -4.03 -9.71
CA GLU A 132 -13.33 -3.37 -8.58
C GLU A 132 -12.81 -1.93 -8.38
N ALA A 133 -11.51 -1.69 -8.56
CA ALA A 133 -10.94 -0.35 -8.52
C ALA A 133 -11.51 0.55 -9.63
N ILE A 134 -11.64 0.03 -10.86
CA ILE A 134 -12.26 0.76 -11.97
C ILE A 134 -13.72 1.10 -11.65
N GLU A 135 -14.49 0.14 -11.13
CA GLU A 135 -15.88 0.39 -10.74
C GLU A 135 -15.99 1.48 -9.65
N ALA A 136 -15.17 1.39 -8.60
CA ALA A 136 -15.15 2.38 -7.53
C ALA A 136 -14.79 3.77 -8.04
N THR A 137 -13.79 3.89 -8.92
CA THR A 137 -13.40 5.19 -9.51
C THR A 137 -14.47 5.76 -10.42
N ASN A 138 -15.21 4.93 -11.16
CA ASN A 138 -16.35 5.38 -11.97
C ASN A 138 -17.49 5.93 -11.10
N LEU A 139 -17.74 5.33 -9.94
CA LEU A 139 -18.73 5.84 -8.99
C LEU A 139 -18.27 7.18 -8.39
N LEU A 140 -16.99 7.30 -8.03
CA LEU A 140 -16.43 8.56 -7.54
C LEU A 140 -16.53 9.66 -8.58
N ALA A 141 -16.25 9.37 -9.85
CA ALA A 141 -16.35 10.33 -10.95
C ALA A 141 -17.75 10.94 -11.09
N GLN A 142 -18.81 10.20 -10.73
CA GLN A 142 -20.18 10.71 -10.74
C GLN A 142 -20.47 11.72 -9.62
N LEU A 143 -19.66 11.71 -8.56
CA LEU A 143 -19.78 12.63 -7.42
C LEU A 143 -18.92 13.89 -7.59
N VAL A 144 -18.01 13.91 -8.56
CA VAL A 144 -17.10 15.03 -8.82
C VAL A 144 -17.87 16.21 -9.40
N THR A 145 -17.70 17.38 -8.79
CA THR A 145 -18.17 18.65 -9.37
C THR A 145 -17.04 19.26 -10.19
N PRO A 146 -17.17 19.40 -11.52
CA PRO A 146 -16.12 19.97 -12.35
C PRO A 146 -15.98 21.48 -12.09
N ILE A 147 -14.74 21.95 -11.99
CA ILE A 147 -14.40 23.37 -11.94
C ILE A 147 -14.14 23.84 -13.37
N VAL A 148 -14.98 24.74 -13.88
CA VAL A 148 -14.93 25.16 -15.30
C VAL A 148 -14.56 26.63 -15.43
N THR A 149 -14.90 27.44 -14.41
CA THR A 149 -14.69 28.88 -14.43
C THR A 149 -13.49 29.31 -13.59
N LYS A 150 -12.88 30.44 -13.97
CA LYS A 150 -11.79 31.06 -13.21
C LYS A 150 -12.24 31.47 -11.81
N GLU A 151 -13.50 31.88 -11.65
CA GLU A 151 -14.08 32.28 -10.37
C GLU A 151 -14.20 31.10 -9.40
N GLU A 152 -14.68 29.95 -9.88
CA GLU A 152 -14.71 28.70 -9.11
C GLU A 152 -13.30 28.26 -8.71
N LEU A 153 -12.34 28.33 -9.64
CA LEU A 153 -10.95 27.98 -9.37
C LEU A 153 -10.35 28.86 -8.25
N LEU A 154 -10.57 30.18 -8.34
CA LEU A 154 -10.09 31.12 -7.32
C LEU A 154 -10.75 30.87 -5.97
N LYS A 155 -12.04 30.55 -5.95
CA LYS A 155 -12.77 30.22 -4.72
C LYS A 155 -12.17 28.99 -4.03
N VAL A 156 -11.91 27.93 -4.77
CA VAL A 156 -11.29 26.70 -4.23
C VAL A 156 -9.87 26.97 -3.76
N ALA A 157 -9.06 27.70 -4.53
CA ALA A 157 -7.69 28.03 -4.15
C ALA A 157 -7.58 28.93 -2.91
N SER A 158 -8.64 29.66 -2.57
CA SER A 158 -8.71 30.52 -1.38
C SER A 158 -9.22 29.84 -0.11
N THR A 159 -9.70 28.59 -0.23
CA THR A 159 -10.21 27.78 0.88
C THR A 159 -9.07 27.03 1.55
#